data_AF-A0A5N6SCE1-F1
#
_entry.id   AF-A0A5N6SCE1-F1
#
_cell.length_a   1.000
_cell.length_b   1.000
_cell.length_c   1.000
_cell.angle_alpha   90.00
_cell.angle_beta   90.00
_cell.angle_gamma   90.00
#
_symmetry.space_group_name_H-M   'P 1'
#
loop_
_entity.id
_entity.type
_entity.pdbx_description
1 polymer ?
#
loop_
_entity_poly.entity_id
_entity_poly.type
_entity_poly.pdbx_seq_one_letter_code
_entity_poly.pdbx_strand_id
1 'polypeptide(L)'
;MERFFQLYYGGFSVLRDEQDLYRLAMDYFRKATDMNIRYYEPFFDPQGHTRRGVSFQAMMHGFRKAQSEAATDLEVEQDLLMSVTSV
;
A
#
# COMPACT_ATOMS: atom_id res chain seq x y z
N MET A 1 9.62 16.81 -11.00
CA MET A 1 8.46 16.30 -10.24
C MET A 1 7.38 15.72 -11.16
N GLU A 2 6.94 16.40 -12.21
CA GLU A 2 5.89 15.89 -13.11
C GLU A 2 6.21 14.51 -13.72
N ARG A 3 7.42 14.33 -14.24
CA ARG A 3 7.85 13.04 -14.82
C ARG A 3 7.83 11.88 -13.81
N PHE A 4 8.13 12.16 -12.55
CA PHE A 4 8.06 11.15 -11.48
C PHE A 4 6.61 10.69 -11.30
N PHE A 5 5.66 11.63 -11.17
CA PHE A 5 4.25 11.28 -10.99
C PHE A 5 3.64 10.56 -12.19
N GLN A 6 4.05 10.90 -13.42
CA GLN A 6 3.63 10.14 -14.61
C GLN A 6 4.03 8.67 -14.52
N LEU A 7 5.26 8.37 -14.11
CA LEU A 7 5.74 7.00 -13.96
C LEU A 7 5.11 6.31 -12.73
N TYR A 8 5.01 7.03 -11.62
CA TYR A 8 4.42 6.55 -10.37
C TYR A 8 2.96 6.11 -10.57
N TYR A 9 2.11 6.98 -11.13
CA TYR A 9 0.71 6.64 -11.43
C TYR A 9 0.59 5.64 -12.59
N GLY A 10 1.53 5.63 -13.53
CA GLY A 10 1.60 4.58 -14.56
C GLY A 10 1.78 3.19 -13.94
N GLY A 11 2.59 3.09 -12.89
CA GLY A 11 2.79 1.86 -12.11
C GLY A 11 1.52 1.34 -11.44
N PHE A 12 0.54 2.20 -11.15
CA PHE A 12 -0.70 1.76 -10.50
C PHE A 12 -1.55 0.82 -11.37
N SER A 13 -1.31 0.78 -12.69
CA SER A 13 -2.05 -0.04 -13.66
C SER A 13 -2.01 -1.55 -13.40
N VAL A 14 -0.99 -2.03 -12.66
CA VAL A 14 -0.86 -3.45 -12.28
C VAL A 14 -1.54 -3.79 -10.95
N LEU A 15 -1.98 -2.79 -10.19
CA LEU A 15 -2.68 -2.97 -8.91
C LEU A 15 -4.18 -2.93 -9.19
N ARG A 16 -4.81 -4.11 -9.27
CA ARG A 16 -6.19 -4.28 -9.77
C ARG A 16 -7.15 -4.83 -8.74
N ASP A 17 -6.68 -5.69 -7.86
CA ASP A 17 -7.53 -6.35 -6.86
C ASP A 17 -6.89 -6.38 -5.46
N GLU A 18 -7.60 -7.00 -4.52
CA GLU A 18 -7.18 -7.17 -3.13
C GLU A 18 -5.83 -7.89 -3.02
N GLN A 19 -5.59 -8.90 -3.88
CA GLN A 19 -4.42 -9.75 -3.82
C GLN A 19 -3.16 -9.01 -4.30
N ASP A 20 -3.30 -8.14 -5.31
CA ASP A 20 -2.21 -7.26 -5.76
C ASP A 20 -1.78 -6.30 -4.65
N LEU A 21 -2.76 -5.70 -3.97
CA LEU A 21 -2.50 -4.71 -2.91
C LEU A 21 -1.94 -5.34 -1.63
N TYR A 22 -2.41 -6.54 -1.29
CA TYR A 22 -1.78 -7.35 -0.26
C TYR A 22 -0.30 -7.63 -0.56
N ARG A 23 0.02 -8.05 -1.80
CA ARG A 23 1.41 -8.36 -2.19
C ARG A 23 2.29 -7.13 -2.09
N LEU A 24 1.81 -6.00 -2.62
CA LEU A 24 2.52 -4.73 -2.54
C LEU A 24 2.84 -4.34 -1.09
N ALA A 25 1.85 -4.45 -0.19
CA ALA A 25 2.05 -4.12 1.23
C ALA A 25 3.03 -5.09 1.91
N MET A 26 2.88 -6.41 1.71
CA MET A 26 3.80 -7.39 2.30
C MET A 26 5.24 -7.24 1.81
N ASP A 27 5.44 -6.92 0.53
CA ASP A 27 6.78 -6.69 -0.01
C ASP A 27 7.42 -5.44 0.61
N TYR A 28 6.63 -4.37 0.82
CA TYR A 28 7.08 -3.20 1.56
C TYR A 28 7.41 -3.53 3.03
N PHE A 29 6.56 -4.29 3.72
CA PHE A 29 6.75 -4.67 5.12
C PHE A 29 8.02 -5.50 5.32
N ARG A 30 8.23 -6.54 4.51
CA ARG A 30 9.47 -7.32 4.52
C ARG A 30 10.69 -6.43 4.30
N LYS A 31 10.62 -5.53 3.32
CA LYS A 31 11.73 -4.62 3.03
C LYS A 31 12.03 -3.66 4.19
N ALA A 32 11.00 -3.12 4.84
CA ALA A 32 11.15 -2.25 5.99
C ALA A 32 11.77 -3.00 7.18
N THR A 33 11.29 -4.22 7.45
CA THR A 33 11.85 -5.11 8.48
C THR A 33 13.31 -5.45 8.22
N ASP A 34 13.67 -5.80 6.97
CA ASP A 34 15.07 -6.06 6.56
C ASP A 34 15.99 -4.84 6.79
N MET A 35 15.43 -3.64 6.77
CA MET A 35 16.12 -2.39 7.03
C MET A 35 16.13 -2.01 8.52
N ASN A 36 15.70 -2.90 9.42
CA ASN A 36 15.56 -2.69 10.87
C ASN A 36 14.56 -1.59 11.27
N ILE A 37 13.57 -1.29 10.42
CA ILE A 37 12.47 -0.38 10.80
C ILE A 37 11.50 -1.15 11.70
N ARG A 38 11.24 -0.62 12.90
CA ARG A 38 10.41 -1.28 13.93
C ARG A 38 8.95 -0.83 13.94
N TYR A 39 8.70 0.38 13.46
CA TYR A 39 7.37 0.98 13.35
C TYR A 39 7.30 1.78 12.05
N TYR A 40 6.22 1.64 11.30
CA TYR A 40 6.05 2.41 10.06
C TYR A 40 4.58 2.71 9.75
N GLU A 41 4.36 3.90 9.20
CA GLU A 41 3.05 4.44 8.86
C GLU A 41 2.98 4.79 7.36
N PRO A 42 2.95 3.81 6.44
CA PRO A 42 2.96 4.09 5.01
C PRO A 42 1.68 4.81 4.55
N PHE A 43 1.88 5.70 3.58
CA PHE A 43 0.78 6.37 2.90
C PHE A 43 0.17 5.49 1.80
N PHE A 44 -1.14 5.62 1.61
CA PHE A 44 -1.82 5.14 0.41
C PHE A 44 -2.76 6.21 -0.16
N ASP A 45 -2.97 6.20 -1.47
CA ASP A 45 -3.82 7.14 -2.21
C ASP A 45 -5.07 6.43 -2.77
N PRO A 46 -6.20 6.42 -2.05
CA PRO A 46 -7.44 5.80 -2.52
C PRO A 46 -7.91 6.31 -3.88
N GLN A 47 -7.77 7.61 -4.13
CA GLN A 47 -8.27 8.27 -5.34
C GLN A 47 -7.49 7.83 -6.58
N GLY A 48 -6.19 7.58 -6.44
CA GLY A 48 -5.34 7.00 -7.49
C GLY A 48 -5.76 5.60 -7.95
N HIS A 49 -6.50 4.85 -7.12
CA HIS A 49 -6.99 3.50 -7.42
C HIS A 49 -8.47 3.47 -7.79
N THR A 50 -9.33 4.17 -7.03
CA THR A 50 -10.78 4.21 -7.26
C THR A 50 -11.16 4.79 -8.61
N ARG A 51 -10.45 5.81 -9.11
CA ARG A 51 -10.67 6.37 -10.46
C ARG A 51 -10.41 5.37 -11.59
N ARG A 52 -9.70 4.28 -11.30
CA ARG A 52 -9.37 3.20 -12.25
C ARG A 52 -10.24 1.95 -12.03
N GLY A 53 -11.24 2.01 -11.16
CA GLY A 53 -12.18 0.91 -10.89
C GLY A 53 -11.75 -0.06 -9.78
N VAL A 54 -10.64 0.21 -9.08
CA VAL A 54 -10.23 -0.60 -7.93
C VAL A 54 -10.99 -0.13 -6.69
N SER A 55 -11.76 -1.01 -6.05
CA SER A 55 -12.61 -0.61 -4.94
C SER A 55 -11.80 -0.27 -3.69
N PHE A 56 -12.31 0.69 -2.90
CA PHE A 56 -11.75 1.00 -1.57
C PHE A 56 -11.73 -0.23 -0.66
N GLN A 57 -12.76 -1.07 -0.77
CA GLN A 57 -12.83 -2.33 -0.03
C GLN A 57 -11.66 -3.27 -0.37
N ALA A 58 -11.34 -3.44 -1.66
CA ALA A 58 -10.21 -4.26 -2.08
C ALA A 58 -8.88 -3.73 -1.51
N MET A 59 -8.71 -2.41 -1.48
CA MET A 59 -7.54 -1.78 -0.83
C MET A 59 -7.47 -2.11 0.66
N MET A 60 -8.53 -1.80 1.40
CA MET A 60 -8.51 -1.97 2.85
C MET A 60 -8.39 -3.43 3.27
N HIS A 61 -9.04 -4.35 2.56
CA HIS A 61 -8.90 -5.78 2.85
C HIS A 61 -7.47 -6.27 2.60
N GLY A 62 -6.88 -5.91 1.44
CA GLY A 62 -5.53 -6.32 1.08
C GLY A 62 -4.49 -5.80 2.08
N PHE A 63 -4.58 -4.51 2.43
CA PHE A 63 -3.66 -3.89 3.38
C PHE A 63 -3.84 -4.41 4.80
N ARG A 64 -5.08 -4.56 5.31
CA ARG A 64 -5.30 -5.11 6.66
C ARG A 64 -4.87 -6.55 6.78
N LYS A 65 -5.08 -7.36 5.74
CA LYS A 65 -4.58 -8.74 5.71
C LYS A 65 -3.04 -8.74 5.81
N ALA A 66 -2.37 -7.90 5.03
CA ALA A 66 -0.92 -7.76 5.09
C ALA A 66 -0.42 -7.28 6.47
N GLN A 67 -1.09 -6.30 7.08
CA GLN A 67 -0.73 -5.81 8.42
C GLN A 67 -0.86 -6.91 9.47
N SER A 68 -1.98 -7.67 9.45
CA SER A 68 -2.21 -8.75 10.41
C SER A 68 -1.14 -9.86 10.30
N GLU A 69 -0.77 -10.23 9.08
CA GLU A 69 0.26 -11.25 8.84
C GLU A 69 1.65 -10.71 9.21
N ALA A 70 2.01 -9.50 8.80
CA ALA A 70 3.29 -8.88 9.15
C ALA A 70 3.47 -8.68 10.66
N ALA A 71 2.43 -8.29 11.39
CA ALA A 71 2.48 -8.16 12.84
C ALA A 71 2.83 -9.49 13.53
N THR A 72 2.41 -10.63 12.94
CA THR A 72 2.68 -11.96 13.48
C THR A 72 4.02 -12.52 13.00
N ASP A 73 4.28 -12.46 11.69
CA ASP A 73 5.41 -13.15 11.05
C ASP A 73 6.71 -12.34 11.12
N LEU A 74 6.60 -11.01 11.17
CA LEU A 74 7.73 -10.08 11.13
C LEU A 74 7.94 -9.32 12.45
N GLU A 75 7.06 -9.51 13.44
CA GLU A 75 7.11 -8.88 14.77
C GLU A 75 7.28 -7.34 14.70
N VAL A 76 6.45 -6.70 13.89
CA VAL A 76 6.47 -5.26 13.60
C VAL A 76 5.12 -4.63 13.92
N GLU A 77 5.12 -3.32 14.17
CA GLU A 77 3.91 -2.52 14.34
C GLU A 77 3.70 -1.58 13.14
N GLN A 78 2.45 -1.42 12.70
CA GLN A 78 2.10 -0.59 11.55
C GLN A 78 0.78 0.15 11.75
N ASP A 79 0.68 1.32 11.14
CA ASP A 79 -0.61 1.96 10.85
C ASP A 79 -0.63 2.46 9.40
N LEU A 80 -1.79 2.83 8.87
CA LEU A 80 -1.94 3.34 7.51
C LEU A 80 -2.37 4.81 7.51
N LEU A 81 -1.64 5.63 6.77
CA LEU A 81 -1.99 7.04 6.58
C LEU A 81 -2.69 7.21 5.23
N MET A 82 -3.97 7.55 5.27
CA MET A 82 -4.72 7.84 4.04
C MET A 82 -4.38 9.24 3.53
N SER A 83 -3.80 9.32 2.34
CA SER A 83 -3.59 10.59 1.64
C SER A 83 -4.81 11.00 0.83
N VAL A 84 -5.08 12.30 0.77
CA VAL A 84 -6.14 12.87 -0.05
C VAL A 84 -5.51 13.58 -1.23
N THR A 85 -5.77 13.08 -2.43
CA THR A 85 -5.34 13.75 -3.66
C THR A 85 -6.42 14.73 -4.10
N SER A 86 -6.22 16.02 -3.82
CA SER A 86 -6.99 17.11 -4.43
C SER A 86 -6.66 17.19 -5.92
N VAL A 87 -7.71 17.12 -6.75
CA VAL A 87 -7.64 17.48 -8.18
C VAL A 87 -7.18 18.91 -8.37
#